data_AF-A0AA35ZT59-F1
#
_entry.id   AF-A0AA35ZT59-F1
#
_cell.length_a   1.000
_cell.length_b   1.000
_cell.length_c   1.000
_cell.angle_alpha   90.00
_cell.angle_beta   90.00
_cell.angle_gamma   90.00
#
_symmetry.space_group_name_H-M   'P 1'
#
loop_
_entity.id
_entity.type
_entity.pdbx_description
1 polymer ?
#
loop_
_entity_poly.entity_id
_entity_poly.type
_entity_poly.pdbx_seq_one_letter_code
_entity_poly.pdbx_strand_id
1 'polypeptide(L)'
;MMTLGPGPLRGNNWEERGMSEIVQILISYDSHRICSIQFAYVQNGGVMHSKKYGQDCRVGFDAVTFDYPSEYLTSLSGRYNDDGQLTSIVFGTNKRKYGPFGQTSTSTKGEFNYKFGTRSSFAGFYGTVLYGLVYAIGVYVKPIQSLAELNNKPTEFVAEVKTEK
;
A
#
# COMPACT_ATOMS: atom_id res chain seq x y z
N MET A 1 -13.72 -11.36 0.04
CA MET A 1 -12.48 -10.55 -0.02
C MET A 1 -11.89 -10.77 -1.40
N MET A 2 -11.52 -9.71 -2.09
CA MET A 2 -10.96 -9.72 -3.44
C MET A 2 -9.48 -9.35 -3.38
N THR A 3 -8.71 -9.67 -4.42
CA THR A 3 -7.29 -9.34 -4.53
C THR A 3 -7.04 -8.43 -5.72
N LEU A 4 -6.27 -7.37 -5.52
CA LEU A 4 -5.71 -6.55 -6.59
C LEU A 4 -4.19 -6.68 -6.55
N GLY A 5 -3.59 -7.28 -7.57
CA GLY A 5 -2.18 -7.56 -7.57
C GLY A 5 -1.74 -8.30 -8.83
N PRO A 6 -0.43 -8.55 -8.99
CA PRO A 6 0.07 -9.27 -10.14
C PRO A 6 -0.45 -10.72 -10.16
N GLY A 7 -0.39 -11.32 -11.36
CA GLY A 7 -0.79 -12.72 -11.63
C GLY A 7 0.12 -13.75 -10.93
N PRO A 8 0.44 -14.91 -11.54
CA PRO A 8 1.21 -15.95 -10.87
C PRO A 8 2.52 -15.39 -10.30
N LEU A 9 2.69 -15.53 -8.98
CA LEU A 9 3.82 -14.96 -8.26
C LEU A 9 4.99 -15.96 -8.25
N ARG A 10 6.20 -15.51 -8.61
CA ARG A 10 7.43 -16.27 -8.40
C ARG A 10 7.94 -16.03 -6.98
N GLY A 11 8.53 -17.05 -6.37
CA GLY A 11 9.13 -16.97 -5.03
C GLY A 11 8.22 -17.44 -3.91
N ASN A 12 8.65 -17.17 -2.67
CA ASN A 12 7.93 -17.58 -1.46
C ASN A 12 6.84 -16.56 -1.13
N ASN A 13 5.62 -17.04 -0.97
CA ASN A 13 4.44 -16.21 -0.67
C ASN A 13 4.46 -15.71 0.78
N TRP A 14 3.90 -14.52 0.97
CA TRP A 14 3.55 -13.97 2.27
C TRP A 14 2.21 -13.23 2.18
N GLU A 15 1.46 -13.21 3.29
CA GLU A 15 0.17 -12.51 3.40
C GLU A 15 0.00 -11.88 4.79
N GLU A 16 -0.57 -10.69 4.81
CA GLU A 16 -1.00 -9.92 5.99
C GLU A 16 -2.52 -9.72 5.95
N ARG A 17 -3.24 -10.82 5.71
CA ARG A 17 -4.68 -10.83 5.45
C ARG A 17 -5.49 -10.35 6.67
N GLY A 18 -6.40 -9.41 6.44
CA GLY A 18 -7.26 -8.86 7.49
C GLY A 18 -6.64 -7.68 8.25
N MET A 19 -5.37 -7.36 8.01
CA MET A 19 -4.66 -6.26 8.66
C MET A 19 -4.96 -4.93 7.96
N SER A 20 -6.10 -4.31 8.29
CA SER A 20 -6.58 -3.08 7.64
C SER A 20 -6.10 -1.78 8.29
N GLU A 21 -5.77 -1.82 9.58
CA GLU A 21 -5.45 -0.63 10.40
C GLU A 21 -3.96 -0.33 10.37
N ILE A 22 -3.43 -0.01 9.19
CA ILE A 22 -2.02 0.29 9.00
C ILE A 22 -1.65 1.72 9.45
N VAL A 23 -0.50 1.86 10.11
CA VAL A 23 0.00 3.17 10.59
C VAL A 23 1.38 3.51 10.04
N GLN A 24 2.17 2.50 9.67
CA GLN A 24 3.51 2.72 9.13
C GLN A 24 3.90 1.65 8.11
N ILE A 25 4.69 2.05 7.11
CA ILE A 25 5.37 1.17 6.17
C ILE A 25 6.86 1.52 6.20
N LEU A 26 7.70 0.53 6.51
CA LEU A 26 9.15 0.61 6.40
C LEU A 26 9.56 -0.06 5.09
N ILE A 27 10.32 0.63 4.26
CA ILE A 27 10.71 0.14 2.94
C ILE A 27 12.20 0.36 2.72
N SER A 28 12.90 -0.68 2.24
CA SER A 28 14.29 -0.59 1.78
C SER A 28 14.37 -0.86 0.28
N TYR A 29 15.17 -0.09 -0.43
CA TYR A 29 15.29 -0.16 -1.89
C TYR A 29 16.66 0.31 -2.37
N ASP A 30 17.06 -0.14 -3.56
CA ASP A 30 18.24 0.33 -4.26
C ASP A 30 17.84 1.02 -5.58
N SER A 31 18.82 1.37 -6.41
CA SER A 31 18.61 1.99 -7.70
C SER A 31 17.89 1.10 -8.71
N HIS A 32 17.53 -0.14 -8.38
CA HIS A 32 16.94 -1.08 -9.32
C HIS A 32 15.67 -1.76 -8.79
N ARG A 33 15.52 -1.93 -7.47
CA ARG A 33 14.58 -2.88 -6.88
C ARG A 33 14.09 -2.46 -5.50
N ILE A 34 12.94 -3.00 -5.12
CA ILE A 34 12.50 -3.02 -3.72
C ILE A 34 13.13 -4.23 -3.01
N CYS A 35 13.89 -3.97 -1.96
CA CYS A 35 14.67 -4.97 -1.25
C CYS A 35 13.86 -5.61 -0.12
N SER A 36 13.29 -4.78 0.75
CA SER A 36 12.46 -5.23 1.85
C SER A 36 11.26 -4.33 2.10
N ILE A 37 10.24 -4.91 2.73
CA ILE A 37 9.09 -4.16 3.26
C ILE A 37 8.68 -4.74 4.61
N GLN A 38 8.28 -3.86 5.52
CA GLN A 38 7.70 -4.22 6.81
C GLN A 38 6.57 -3.24 7.12
N PHE A 39 5.53 -3.73 7.79
CA PHE A 39 4.35 -2.96 8.11
C PHE A 39 4.20 -2.82 9.62
N ALA A 40 3.55 -1.75 10.06
CA ALA A 40 3.09 -1.60 11.42
C ALA A 40 1.58 -1.33 11.43
N TYR A 41 0.87 -2.02 12.32
CA TYR A 41 -0.58 -2.00 12.41
C TYR A 41 -1.05 -1.66 13.83
N VAL A 42 -2.22 -1.05 13.95
CA VAL A 42 -2.92 -0.96 15.24
C VAL A 42 -3.48 -2.33 15.60
N GLN A 43 -3.14 -2.83 16.78
CA GLN A 43 -3.72 -4.04 17.34
C GLN A 43 -3.83 -3.92 18.85
N ASN A 44 -5.00 -4.22 19.42
CA ASN A 44 -5.28 -4.18 20.85
C ASN A 44 -4.89 -2.85 21.53
N GLY A 45 -5.08 -1.72 20.84
CA GLY A 45 -4.73 -0.38 21.34
C GLY A 45 -3.24 -0.03 21.30
N GLY A 46 -2.39 -0.94 20.80
CA GLY A 46 -0.97 -0.71 20.56
C GLY A 46 -0.58 -0.78 19.08
N VAL A 47 0.71 -0.67 18.81
CA VAL A 47 1.30 -0.84 17.48
C VAL A 47 2.08 -2.15 17.43
N MET A 48 1.77 -3.01 16.46
CA MET A 48 2.48 -4.27 16.21
C MET A 48 3.11 -4.25 14.83
N HIS A 49 4.37 -4.69 14.75
CA HIS A 49 5.08 -4.85 13.48
C HIS A 49 4.81 -6.23 12.87
N SER A 50 4.63 -6.26 11.55
CA SER A 50 4.68 -7.50 10.77
C SER A 50 6.08 -8.10 10.81
N LYS A 51 6.20 -9.32 10.26
CA LYS A 51 7.51 -9.79 9.79
C LYS A 51 8.04 -8.82 8.72
N LYS A 52 9.37 -8.71 8.64
CA LYS A 52 10.02 -8.07 7.50
C LYS A 52 10.06 -9.06 6.34
N TYR A 53 9.64 -8.62 5.17
CA TYR A 53 9.67 -9.41 3.94
C TYR A 53 10.82 -8.92 3.07
N GLY A 54 11.71 -9.83 2.69
CA GLY A 54 12.96 -9.50 2.02
C GLY A 54 14.05 -9.09 3.02
N GLN A 55 15.17 -8.64 2.49
CA GLN A 55 16.36 -8.23 3.24
C GLN A 55 16.71 -6.80 2.84
N ASP A 56 17.08 -5.98 3.83
CA ASP A 56 17.43 -4.59 3.59
C ASP A 56 18.65 -4.53 2.66
N CYS A 57 18.57 -3.66 1.65
CA CYS A 57 19.76 -3.24 0.94
C CYS A 57 20.35 -2.01 1.64
N ARG A 58 21.67 -1.83 1.52
CA ARG A 58 22.42 -0.80 2.26
C ARG A 58 22.30 0.61 1.66
N VAL A 59 21.31 0.87 0.80
CA VAL A 59 21.25 2.09 -0.03
C VAL A 59 20.10 3.00 0.41
N GLY A 60 18.87 2.67 0.08
CA GLY A 60 17.67 3.46 0.41
C GLY A 60 16.86 2.82 1.53
N PHE A 61 16.33 3.66 2.41
CA PHE A 61 15.38 3.29 3.44
C PHE A 61 14.46 4.46 3.77
N ASP A 62 13.16 4.20 3.80
CA ASP A 62 12.14 5.17 4.19
C ASP A 62 11.13 4.58 5.16
N ALA A 63 10.61 5.45 6.04
CA ALA A 63 9.51 5.16 6.95
C ALA A 63 8.30 6.03 6.59
N VAL A 64 7.33 5.43 5.91
CA VAL A 64 6.05 6.07 5.59
C VAL A 64 5.16 5.97 6.81
N THR A 65 4.91 7.10 7.49
CA THR A 65 4.05 7.16 8.68
C THR A 65 2.77 7.91 8.34
N PHE A 66 1.63 7.29 8.63
CA PHE A 66 0.31 7.87 8.34
C PHE A 66 -0.18 8.72 9.51
N ASP A 67 -0.90 9.81 9.18
CA ASP A 67 -1.65 10.61 10.14
C ASP A 67 -2.92 9.87 10.61
N TYR A 68 -2.71 8.76 11.33
CA TYR A 68 -3.77 7.89 11.82
C TYR A 68 -4.62 8.60 12.90
N PRO A 69 -5.97 8.48 12.87
CA PRO A 69 -6.78 7.64 11.98
C PRO A 69 -7.29 8.34 10.71
N SER A 70 -6.85 9.57 10.45
CA SER A 70 -7.40 10.44 9.40
C SER A 70 -6.78 10.23 8.01
N GLU A 71 -5.60 9.60 7.94
CA GLU A 71 -4.93 9.20 6.71
C GLU A 71 -4.96 7.67 6.55
N TYR A 72 -5.43 7.20 5.39
CA TYR A 72 -5.56 5.78 5.06
C TYR A 72 -5.26 5.51 3.59
N LEU A 73 -4.85 4.27 3.28
CA LEU A 73 -4.53 3.84 1.93
C LEU A 73 -5.77 3.84 1.04
N THR A 74 -5.61 4.33 -0.19
CA THR A 74 -6.64 4.34 -1.24
C THR A 74 -6.14 3.72 -2.52
N SER A 75 -4.82 3.65 -2.72
CA SER A 75 -4.23 3.02 -3.89
C SER A 75 -2.80 2.53 -3.68
N LEU A 76 -2.43 1.57 -4.51
CA LEU A 76 -1.07 1.06 -4.65
C LEU A 76 -0.70 1.10 -6.13
N SER A 77 0.35 1.80 -6.48
CA SER A 77 0.85 1.88 -7.85
C SER A 77 2.34 1.67 -7.90
N GLY A 78 2.88 1.38 -9.07
CA GLY A 78 4.31 1.13 -9.21
C GLY A 78 4.63 0.49 -10.54
N ARG A 79 5.82 -0.11 -10.62
CA ARG A 79 6.33 -0.69 -11.86
C ARG A 79 7.00 -2.03 -11.62
N TYR A 80 6.70 -2.97 -12.50
CA TYR A 80 7.41 -4.24 -12.61
C TYR A 80 8.39 -4.15 -13.78
N ASN A 81 9.57 -4.79 -13.66
CA ASN A 81 10.44 -4.96 -14.82
C ASN A 81 9.96 -6.10 -15.73
N ASP A 82 10.70 -6.36 -16.81
CA ASP A 82 10.32 -7.36 -17.80
C ASP A 82 10.31 -8.80 -17.23
N ASP A 83 11.10 -9.07 -16.18
CA ASP A 83 11.08 -10.32 -15.42
C ASP A 83 9.88 -10.44 -14.46
N GLY A 84 9.15 -9.34 -14.24
CA GLY A 84 8.04 -9.28 -13.29
C GLY A 84 8.47 -8.98 -11.85
N GLN A 85 9.68 -8.46 -11.63
CA GLN A 85 10.16 -8.00 -10.33
C GLN A 85 9.70 -6.56 -10.05
N LEU A 86 9.25 -6.29 -8.84
CA LEU A 86 8.87 -4.96 -8.36
C LEU A 86 10.10 -4.04 -8.30
N THR A 87 10.05 -2.97 -9.08
CA THR A 87 11.17 -2.00 -9.20
C THR A 87 10.85 -0.67 -8.55
N SER A 88 9.59 -0.26 -8.57
CA SER A 88 9.13 0.92 -7.85
C SER A 88 7.74 0.76 -7.28
N ILE A 89 7.47 1.50 -6.21
CA ILE A 89 6.18 1.51 -5.55
C ILE A 89 5.81 2.88 -5.01
N VAL A 90 4.54 3.23 -5.12
CA VAL A 90 3.91 4.44 -4.60
C VAL A 90 2.70 4.02 -3.77
N PHE A 91 2.67 4.49 -2.53
CA PHE A 91 1.51 4.33 -1.65
C PHE A 91 0.65 5.59 -1.74
N GLY A 92 -0.56 5.46 -2.29
CA GLY A 92 -1.52 6.55 -2.35
C GLY A 92 -2.49 6.50 -1.18
N THR A 93 -2.64 7.60 -0.47
CA THR A 93 -3.61 7.78 0.62
C THR A 93 -4.75 8.70 0.17
N ASN A 94 -5.72 8.92 1.05
CA ASN A 94 -6.73 9.97 0.87
C ASN A 94 -6.17 11.40 0.97
N LYS A 95 -4.94 11.58 1.49
CA LYS A 95 -4.32 12.90 1.67
C LYS A 95 -3.20 13.19 0.67
N ARG A 96 -2.35 12.20 0.38
CA ARG A 96 -1.13 12.38 -0.41
C ARG A 96 -0.64 11.08 -1.04
N LYS A 97 0.52 11.14 -1.67
CA LYS A 97 1.25 9.99 -2.19
C LYS A 97 2.62 9.93 -1.51
N TYR A 98 3.10 8.71 -1.23
CA TYR A 98 4.44 8.44 -0.75
C TYR A 98 5.21 7.64 -1.79
N GLY A 99 6.44 8.05 -2.08
CA GLY A 99 7.27 7.52 -3.16
C GLY A 99 7.23 8.39 -4.44
N PRO A 100 7.66 7.85 -5.59
CA PRO A 100 8.05 6.46 -5.80
C PRO A 100 9.31 6.09 -4.99
N PHE A 101 9.25 4.94 -4.34
CA PHE A 101 10.43 4.28 -3.77
C PHE A 101 10.99 3.30 -4.80
N GLY A 102 12.31 3.13 -4.84
CA GLY A 102 13.00 2.41 -5.91
C GLY A 102 13.19 3.25 -7.17
N GLN A 103 13.51 2.60 -8.29
CA GLN A 103 13.73 3.29 -9.58
C GLN A 103 12.64 2.94 -10.58
N THR A 104 12.18 3.95 -11.31
CA THR A 104 11.31 3.76 -12.47
C THR A 104 12.14 3.12 -13.59
N SER A 105 12.11 1.79 -13.67
CA SER A 105 12.68 1.01 -14.76
C SER A 105 12.17 1.48 -16.12
N THR A 106 13.00 1.43 -17.16
CA THR A 106 12.62 1.64 -18.57
C THR A 106 11.78 0.47 -19.14
N SER A 107 11.21 -0.39 -18.29
CA SER A 107 10.47 -1.59 -18.68
C SER A 107 9.32 -1.28 -19.64
N THR A 108 9.13 -2.21 -20.57
CA THR A 108 8.04 -2.22 -21.56
C THR A 108 6.72 -2.74 -20.98
N LYS A 109 6.73 -3.44 -19.83
CA LYS A 109 5.53 -4.01 -19.17
C LYS A 109 4.60 -2.97 -18.52
N GLY A 110 4.98 -1.69 -18.52
CA GLY A 110 4.14 -0.59 -18.06
C GLY A 110 3.98 -0.51 -16.54
N GLU A 111 3.19 0.46 -16.10
CA GLU A 111 2.91 0.72 -14.68
C GLU A 111 1.63 0.00 -14.25
N PHE A 112 1.58 -0.42 -12.99
CA PHE A 112 0.33 -0.87 -12.38
C PHE A 112 -0.24 0.22 -11.48
N ASN A 113 -1.57 0.24 -11.36
CA ASN A 113 -2.28 1.17 -10.49
C ASN A 113 -3.55 0.52 -9.94
N TYR A 114 -3.45 -0.04 -8.74
CA TYR A 114 -4.56 -0.63 -8.02
C TYR A 114 -5.27 0.47 -7.22
N LYS A 115 -6.48 0.84 -7.67
CA LYS A 115 -7.38 1.71 -6.92
C LYS A 115 -8.37 0.85 -6.13
N PHE A 116 -8.45 1.08 -4.84
CA PHE A 116 -9.36 0.35 -3.96
C PHE A 116 -10.23 1.25 -3.08
N GLY A 117 -9.79 2.48 -2.80
CA GLY A 117 -10.62 3.58 -2.30
C GLY A 117 -11.23 3.37 -0.91
N THR A 118 -11.19 4.39 -0.05
CA THR A 118 -11.77 4.37 1.33
C THR A 118 -11.16 3.34 2.30
N ARG A 119 -11.22 3.67 3.60
CA ARG A 119 -10.62 2.87 4.68
C ARG A 119 -11.20 1.45 4.78
N SER A 120 -12.50 1.28 4.56
CA SER A 120 -13.19 -0.02 4.72
C SER A 120 -12.87 -1.02 3.61
N SER A 121 -12.31 -0.56 2.48
CA SER A 121 -11.94 -1.45 1.40
C SER A 121 -10.60 -2.14 1.64
N PHE A 122 -9.58 -1.44 2.16
CA PHE A 122 -8.25 -2.02 2.37
C PHE A 122 -8.30 -3.09 3.47
N ALA A 123 -7.75 -4.27 3.18
CA ALA A 123 -7.84 -5.43 4.06
C ALA A 123 -6.52 -6.22 4.18
N GLY A 124 -5.39 -5.56 3.93
CA GLY A 124 -4.06 -6.14 4.09
C GLY A 124 -3.27 -6.27 2.79
N PHE A 125 -2.01 -6.66 2.93
CA PHE A 125 -1.09 -6.88 1.81
C PHE A 125 -0.86 -8.36 1.58
N TYR A 126 -0.39 -8.69 0.38
CA TYR A 126 0.24 -9.97 0.08
C TYR A 126 1.34 -9.78 -0.95
N GLY A 127 2.20 -10.77 -1.10
CA GLY A 127 3.25 -10.71 -2.11
C GLY A 127 4.16 -11.91 -2.09
N THR A 128 5.31 -11.76 -2.75
CA THR A 128 6.38 -12.76 -2.74
C THR A 128 7.74 -12.16 -2.43
N VAL A 129 8.60 -13.01 -1.89
CA VAL A 129 10.04 -12.78 -1.78
C VAL A 129 10.77 -13.79 -2.65
N LEU A 130 11.71 -13.33 -3.47
CA LEU A 130 12.59 -14.16 -4.28
C LEU A 130 14.03 -13.69 -4.11
N TYR A 131 14.95 -14.61 -3.80
CA TYR A 131 16.36 -14.31 -3.51
C TYR A 131 16.57 -13.22 -2.45
N GLY A 132 15.70 -13.18 -1.44
CA GLY A 132 15.76 -12.18 -0.37
C GLY A 132 15.26 -10.79 -0.77
N LEU A 133 14.62 -10.62 -1.93
CA LEU A 133 14.09 -9.35 -2.41
C LEU A 133 12.56 -9.41 -2.55
N VAL A 134 11.88 -8.29 -2.30
CA VAL A 134 10.44 -8.18 -2.59
C VAL A 134 10.25 -8.29 -4.10
N TYR A 135 9.63 -9.38 -4.54
CA TYR A 135 9.44 -9.65 -5.96
C TYR A 135 8.12 -9.11 -6.47
N ALA A 136 7.05 -9.27 -5.69
CA ALA A 136 5.72 -8.84 -6.04
C ALA A 136 4.92 -8.41 -4.82
N ILE A 137 3.95 -7.52 -5.05
CA ILE A 137 3.05 -7.03 -4.02
C ILE A 137 1.65 -6.79 -4.59
N GLY A 138 0.64 -7.12 -3.79
CA GLY A 138 -0.76 -6.84 -4.03
C GLY A 138 -1.49 -6.52 -2.73
N VAL A 139 -2.76 -6.20 -2.86
CA VAL A 139 -3.64 -5.82 -1.76
C VAL A 139 -4.86 -6.73 -1.70
N TYR A 140 -5.25 -7.09 -0.48
CA TYR A 140 -6.58 -7.59 -0.21
C TYR A 140 -7.54 -6.43 -0.05
N VAL A 141 -8.73 -6.59 -0.65
CA VAL A 141 -9.81 -5.62 -0.52
C VAL A 141 -11.13 -6.28 -0.13
N LYS A 142 -11.94 -5.57 0.65
CA LYS A 142 -13.31 -5.98 1.00
C LYS A 142 -14.32 -5.11 0.23
N PRO A 143 -15.43 -5.69 -0.25
CA PRO A 143 -16.57 -4.89 -0.68
C PRO A 143 -17.04 -4.02 0.48
N ILE A 144 -17.56 -2.83 0.19
CA ILE A 144 -18.30 -2.03 1.18
C ILE A 144 -19.59 -2.79 1.48
N GLN A 145 -19.83 -3.13 2.74
CA GLN A 145 -20.96 -3.97 3.15
C GLN A 145 -22.07 -3.18 3.85
N SER A 146 -21.84 -1.91 4.19
CA SER A 146 -22.86 -1.07 4.83
C SER A 146 -22.74 0.41 4.49
N LEU A 147 -23.87 1.13 4.58
CA LEU A 147 -23.90 2.59 4.46
C LEU A 147 -23.19 3.28 5.64
N ALA A 148 -23.15 2.64 6.81
CA ALA A 148 -22.40 3.12 7.96
C ALA A 148 -20.89 3.20 7.69
N GLU A 149 -20.33 2.23 6.96
CA GLU A 149 -18.94 2.26 6.50
C GLU A 149 -18.66 3.42 5.51
N LEU A 150 -19.68 3.86 4.77
CA LEU A 150 -19.58 4.97 3.82
C LEU A 150 -19.61 6.34 4.51
N ASN A 151 -20.30 6.42 5.66
CA ASN A 151 -20.60 7.66 6.38
C ASN A 151 -19.53 8.08 7.40
N ASN A 152 -18.54 7.23 7.72
CA ASN A 152 -17.38 7.58 8.57
C ASN A 152 -16.34 8.50 7.85
N LYS A 153 -16.81 9.40 6.98
CA LYS A 153 -15.96 10.38 6.28
C LYS A 153 -15.90 11.69 7.07
N PRO A 154 -14.78 12.42 7.07
CA PRO A 154 -14.82 13.85 7.32
C PRO A 154 -15.66 14.50 6.20
N THR A 155 -16.83 15.00 6.55
CA THR A 155 -17.68 15.78 5.64
C THR A 155 -17.04 17.15 5.43
N GLU A 156 -16.53 17.44 4.25
CA GLU A 156 -16.27 18.81 3.81
C GLU A 156 -17.33 19.25 2.79
N PHE A 157 -17.65 20.54 2.88
CA PHE A 157 -18.67 21.34 2.18
C PHE A 157 -20.11 21.30 2.74
N VAL A 158 -20.31 22.05 3.83
CA VAL A 158 -21.51 22.91 3.92
C VAL A 158 -21.21 24.14 3.07
N ALA A 159 -21.81 24.23 1.88
CA ALA A 159 -21.90 25.51 1.20
C ALA A 159 -23.01 26.31 1.90
N GLU A 160 -22.64 27.42 2.54
CA GLU A 160 -23.59 28.41 3.04
C GLU A 160 -24.47 28.89 1.89
N VAL A 161 -25.79 28.68 2.02
CA VAL A 161 -26.77 29.39 1.21
C VAL A 161 -26.77 30.84 1.69
N LYS A 162 -26.06 31.72 0.97
CA LYS A 162 -26.32 33.15 1.07
C LYS A 162 -27.62 33.46 0.32
N THR A 163 -28.70 33.55 1.07
CA THR A 163 -29.88 34.30 0.65
C THR A 163 -29.56 35.78 0.73
N GLU A 164 -29.41 36.43 -0.43
CA GLU A 164 -29.59 37.88 -0.52
C GLU A 164 -30.93 38.17 -1.20
N LYS A 165 -31.65 39.12 -0.60
CA LYS A 165 -32.96 39.64 -0.97
C LYS A 165 -32.93 40.44 -2.27
#